data_AF-A0A3D1IHE3-F1
#
_entry.id   AF-A0A3D1IHE3-F1
#
_cell.length_a   1.000
_cell.length_b   1.000
_cell.length_c   1.000
_cell.angle_alpha   90.00
_cell.angle_beta   90.00
_cell.angle_gamma   90.00
#
_symmetry.space_group_name_H-M   'P 1'
#
loop_
_entity.id
_entity.type
_entity.pdbx_description
1 polymer ?
#
loop_
_entity_poly.entity_id
_entity_poly.type
_entity_poly.pdbx_seq_one_letter_code
_entity_poly.pdbx_strand_id
1 'polypeptide(L)'
;DLATIVTALADEMEQYLDRPYALFGDSIGALVSYEVIRELQRRGAPLPVRLFASGMVAPQIVWWDPDAPLHKTADAALFDGLVHDAGMLDAVSLANDELRQVMLPVLR
;
A
#
# COMPACT_ATOMS: atom_id res chain seq x y z
N ASP A 1 9.46 10.71 8.25
CA ASP A 1 8.38 9.75 8.58
C ASP A 1 7.20 9.99 7.63
N LEU A 2 6.10 9.24 7.76
CA LEU A 2 4.92 9.39 6.89
C LEU A 2 4.29 10.79 6.95
N ALA A 3 4.13 11.37 8.14
CA ALA A 3 3.57 12.71 8.31
C ALA A 3 4.43 13.77 7.63
N THR A 4 5.77 13.69 7.75
CA THR A 4 6.68 14.60 7.03
C THR A 4 6.48 14.55 5.52
N ILE A 5 6.36 13.35 4.94
CA ILE A 5 6.15 13.17 3.50
C ILE A 5 4.78 13.72 3.07
N VAL A 6 3.73 13.42 3.86
CA VAL A 6 2.37 13.88 3.59
C VAL A 6 2.28 15.41 3.59
N THR A 7 2.87 16.07 4.59
CA THR A 7 2.90 17.54 4.66
C THR A 7 3.63 18.14 3.47
N ALA A 8 4.84 17.64 3.16
CA ALA A 8 5.63 18.16 2.04
C ALA A 8 4.91 17.98 0.69
N LEU A 9 4.27 16.82 0.46
CA LEU A 9 3.49 16.60 -0.76
C LEU A 9 2.26 17.52 -0.83
N ALA A 10 1.55 17.70 0.28
CA ALA A 10 0.39 18.60 0.33
C ALA A 10 0.80 20.05 0.02
N ASP A 11 1.95 20.52 0.53
CA ASP A 11 2.51 21.85 0.24
C ASP A 11 2.80 22.00 -1.27
N GLU A 12 3.53 21.05 -1.86
CA GLU A 12 3.90 21.09 -3.29
C GLU A 12 2.69 20.99 -4.23
N MET A 13 1.63 20.32 -3.77
CA MET A 13 0.40 20.16 -4.54
C MET A 13 -0.42 21.44 -4.66
N GLU A 14 -0.32 22.39 -3.73
CA GLU A 14 -1.21 23.56 -3.64
C GLU A 14 -1.35 24.31 -4.97
N GLN A 15 -0.24 24.49 -5.69
CA GLN A 15 -0.21 25.19 -6.98
C GLN A 15 -0.96 24.47 -8.11
N TYR A 16 -1.28 23.19 -7.95
CA TYR A 16 -1.95 22.34 -8.94
C TYR A 16 -3.42 22.06 -8.61
N LEU A 17 -3.92 22.56 -7.47
CA LEU A 17 -5.30 22.33 -7.00
C LEU A 17 -6.33 23.29 -7.63
N ASP A 18 -5.95 24.02 -8.68
CA ASP A 18 -6.79 24.97 -9.41
C ASP A 18 -7.81 24.30 -10.35
N ARG A 19 -7.76 22.97 -10.47
CA ARG A 19 -8.59 22.17 -11.37
C ARG A 19 -8.92 20.80 -10.76
N PRO A 20 -9.96 20.10 -11.27
CA PRO A 20 -10.24 18.73 -10.85
C PRO A 20 -9.05 17.80 -11.08
N TYR A 21 -8.72 16.99 -10.09
CA TYR A 21 -7.62 16.03 -10.14
C TYR A 21 -8.02 14.70 -9.48
N ALA A 22 -7.25 13.66 -9.77
CA ALA A 22 -7.37 12.36 -9.13
C ALA A 22 -5.98 11.90 -8.66
N LEU A 23 -5.94 11.08 -7.63
CA LEU A 23 -4.71 10.47 -7.14
C LEU A 23 -4.70 8.98 -7.45
N PHE A 24 -3.54 8.48 -7.85
CA PHE A 24 -3.26 7.05 -7.96
C PHE A 24 -2.08 6.72 -7.04
N GLY A 25 -2.24 5.69 -6.22
CA GLY A 25 -1.21 5.22 -5.32
C GLY A 25 -1.13 3.70 -5.35
N ASP A 26 0.07 3.19 -5.60
CA ASP A 26 0.38 1.76 -5.55
C ASP A 26 1.20 1.43 -4.31
N SER A 27 0.91 0.29 -3.67
CA SER A 27 1.52 -0.15 -2.42
C SER A 27 1.53 0.97 -1.37
N ILE A 28 2.70 1.34 -0.82
CA ILE A 28 2.83 2.46 0.12
C ILE A 28 2.29 3.78 -0.44
N GLY A 29 2.33 3.99 -1.76
CA GLY A 29 1.79 5.18 -2.42
C GLY A 29 0.28 5.30 -2.25
N ALA A 30 -0.43 4.19 -2.05
CA ALA A 30 -1.88 4.20 -1.76
C ALA A 30 -2.15 4.82 -0.38
N LEU A 31 -1.37 4.42 0.63
CA LEU A 31 -1.43 4.99 1.98
C LEU A 31 -1.03 6.47 1.98
N VAL A 32 0.06 6.81 1.29
CA VAL A 32 0.51 8.21 1.15
C VAL A 32 -0.58 9.06 0.50
N SER A 33 -1.16 8.60 -0.61
CA SER A 33 -2.25 9.33 -1.30
C SER A 33 -3.47 9.52 -0.39
N TYR A 34 -3.85 8.49 0.38
CA TYR A 34 -4.95 8.58 1.34
C TYR A 34 -4.67 9.62 2.44
N GLU A 35 -3.47 9.61 3.02
CA GLU A 35 -3.12 10.56 4.08
C GLU A 35 -2.93 12.00 3.55
N VAL A 36 -2.45 12.17 2.32
CA VAL A 36 -2.43 13.47 1.63
C VAL A 36 -3.84 14.02 1.45
N ILE A 37 -4.82 13.20 1.07
CA ILE A 37 -6.23 13.65 0.99
C ILE A 37 -6.73 14.13 2.35
N ARG A 38 -6.39 13.42 3.43
CA ARG A 38 -6.77 13.82 4.80
C ARG A 38 -6.08 15.09 5.26
N GLU A 39 -4.84 15.32 4.83
CA GLU A 39 -4.11 16.56 5.08
C GLU A 39 -4.75 17.74 4.34
N LEU A 40 -5.00 17.59 3.04
CA LEU A 40 -5.68 18.61 2.23
C LEU A 40 -7.08 18.93 2.77
N GLN A 41 -7.81 17.92 3.24
CA GLN A 41 -9.10 18.12 3.90
C GLN A 41 -8.97 18.94 5.18
N ARG A 42 -7.96 18.67 6.02
CA ARG A 42 -7.68 19.45 7.24
C ARG A 42 -7.32 20.91 6.94
N ARG A 43 -6.68 21.17 5.79
CA ARG A 43 -6.35 22.51 5.30
C ARG A 43 -7.52 23.24 4.62
N GLY A 44 -8.64 22.56 4.37
CA GLY A 44 -9.76 23.10 3.61
C GLY A 44 -9.47 23.27 2.11
N ALA A 45 -8.47 22.56 1.59
CA ALA A 45 -8.08 22.60 0.18
C ALA A 45 -9.03 21.76 -0.70
N PRO A 46 -9.08 22.00 -2.03
CA PRO A 46 -9.84 21.18 -2.96
C PRO A 46 -9.41 19.70 -2.91
N LEU A 47 -10.38 18.80 -2.79
CA LEU A 47 -10.14 17.34 -2.72
C LEU A 47 -10.17 16.70 -4.11
N PRO A 48 -9.49 15.55 -4.32
CA PRO A 48 -9.54 14.87 -5.60
C PRO A 48 -10.94 14.32 -5.87
N VAL A 49 -11.31 14.22 -7.14
CA VAL A 49 -12.57 13.58 -7.56
C VAL A 49 -12.53 12.07 -7.37
N ARG A 50 -11.33 11.47 -7.28
CA ARG A 50 -11.14 10.04 -7.07
C ARG A 50 -9.75 9.73 -6.50
N LEU A 51 -9.71 8.71 -5.65
CA LEU A 51 -8.50 7.98 -5.30
C LEU A 51 -8.55 6.59 -5.94
N PHE A 52 -7.48 6.21 -6.61
CA PHE A 52 -7.24 4.85 -7.09
C PHE A 52 -6.13 4.24 -6.23
N ALA A 53 -6.50 3.32 -5.33
CA ALA A 53 -5.59 2.63 -4.43
C ALA A 53 -5.31 1.22 -4.97
N SER A 54 -4.03 0.86 -5.13
CA SER A 54 -3.56 -0.42 -5.66
C SER A 54 -2.56 -1.07 -4.71
N GLY A 55 -2.58 -2.41 -4.61
CA GLY A 55 -1.50 -3.19 -4.01
C GLY A 55 -1.23 -2.96 -2.51
N MET A 56 -2.21 -2.43 -1.76
CA MET A 56 -2.06 -2.14 -0.33
C MET A 56 -3.32 -2.53 0.43
N VAL A 57 -3.15 -3.42 1.41
CA VAL A 57 -4.20 -3.70 2.40
C VAL A 57 -4.41 -2.48 3.27
N ALA A 58 -5.66 -2.15 3.57
CA ALA A 58 -5.98 -1.00 4.41
C ALA A 58 -5.27 -1.11 5.77
N PRO A 59 -4.62 -0.04 6.28
CA PRO A 59 -3.72 -0.11 7.43
C PRO A 59 -4.41 -0.54 8.74
N GLN A 60 -5.73 -0.37 8.84
CA GLN A 60 -6.53 -0.84 9.97
C GLN A 60 -6.84 -2.34 9.93
N ILE A 61 -6.57 -3.02 8.82
CA ILE A 61 -6.76 -4.46 8.67
C ILE A 61 -5.42 -5.13 9.02
N VAL A 62 -5.43 -5.88 10.10
CA VAL A 62 -4.31 -6.76 10.48
C VAL A 62 -4.50 -8.06 9.71
N TRP A 63 -3.71 -8.23 8.65
CA TRP A 63 -3.74 -9.39 7.76
C TRP A 63 -2.57 -10.35 8.01
N TRP A 64 -1.75 -10.08 9.03
CA TRP A 64 -0.61 -10.90 9.42
C TRP A 64 -0.66 -11.14 10.93
N ASP A 65 -0.09 -12.25 11.39
CA ASP A 65 -0.04 -12.57 12.82
C ASP A 65 1.07 -11.75 13.52
N PRO A 66 0.71 -10.84 14.46
CA PRO A 66 1.70 -10.04 15.19
C PRO A 66 2.69 -10.88 16.01
N ASP A 67 2.30 -12.08 16.44
CA ASP A 67 3.13 -12.99 17.22
C ASP A 67 3.96 -13.93 16.33
N ALA A 68 3.68 -13.98 15.03
CA ALA A 68 4.41 -14.77 14.03
C ALA A 68 4.83 -13.90 12.82
N PRO A 69 5.95 -13.15 12.92
CA PRO A 69 6.42 -12.28 11.84
C PRO A 69 6.64 -13.06 10.54
N LEU A 70 6.17 -12.51 9.41
CA LEU A 70 6.22 -13.16 8.09
C LEU A 70 7.62 -13.67 7.69
N HIS A 71 8.70 -12.93 7.98
CA HIS A 71 10.07 -13.36 7.67
C HIS A 71 10.55 -14.58 8.49
N LYS A 72 9.82 -14.95 9.55
CA LYS A 72 10.11 -16.08 10.43
C LYS A 72 9.18 -17.28 10.19
N THR A 73 8.12 -17.13 9.40
CA THR A 73 7.20 -18.22 9.11
C THR A 73 7.83 -19.21 8.12
N ALA A 74 7.30 -20.43 8.08
CA ALA A 74 7.68 -21.40 7.07
C ALA A 74 7.21 -20.92 5.68
N ASP A 75 7.98 -21.20 4.63
CA ASP A 75 7.73 -20.69 3.27
C ASP A 75 6.28 -20.94 2.80
N ALA A 76 5.72 -22.12 3.10
CA ALA A 76 4.34 -22.45 2.76
C ALA A 76 3.32 -21.49 3.41
N ALA A 77 3.50 -21.16 4.69
CA ALA A 77 2.61 -20.25 5.42
C ALA A 77 2.81 -18.78 5.01
N LEU A 78 4.04 -18.37 4.68
CA LEU A 78 4.34 -17.05 4.12
C LEU A 78 3.57 -16.83 2.80
N PHE A 79 3.62 -17.81 1.92
CA PHE A 79 2.96 -17.77 0.62
C PHE A 79 1.44 -17.83 0.72
N ASP A 80 0.89 -18.62 1.65
CA ASP A 80 -0.54 -18.68 1.93
C ASP A 80 -1.08 -17.30 2.36
N GLY A 81 -0.39 -16.63 3.29
CA GLY A 81 -0.75 -15.29 3.75
C GLY A 81 -0.64 -14.20 2.66
N LEU A 82 0.35 -14.29 1.78
CA LEU A 82 0.51 -13.34 0.66
C LEU A 82 -0.64 -13.42 -0.36
N VAL A 83 -1.23 -14.60 -0.54
CA VAL A 83 -2.36 -14.82 -1.47
C VAL A 83 -3.69 -14.54 -0.79
N HIS A 84 -3.93 -15.15 0.36
CA HIS A 84 -5.25 -15.13 1.00
C HIS A 84 -5.49 -13.88 1.85
N ASP A 85 -4.48 -13.41 2.57
CA ASP A 85 -4.64 -12.32 3.53
C ASP A 85 -4.21 -10.97 2.95
N ALA A 86 -3.12 -10.94 2.19
CA ALA A 86 -2.58 -9.72 1.57
C ALA A 86 -3.15 -9.44 0.17
N GLY A 87 -3.65 -10.46 -0.53
CA GLY A 87 -4.08 -10.35 -1.94
C GLY A 87 -2.98 -9.87 -2.89
N MET A 88 -1.70 -10.05 -2.53
CA MET A 88 -0.53 -9.58 -3.28
C MET A 88 -0.13 -10.51 -4.41
N LEU A 89 -0.47 -11.80 -4.31
CA LEU A 89 -0.16 -12.83 -5.29
C LEU A 89 -1.43 -13.53 -5.73
N ASP A 90 -1.50 -13.89 -7.02
CA ASP A 90 -2.56 -14.75 -7.52
C ASP A 90 -2.18 -16.25 -7.37
N ALA A 91 -3.20 -17.11 -7.44
CA ALA A 91 -3.01 -18.56 -7.32
C ALA A 91 -2.09 -19.15 -8.40
N VAL A 92 -1.98 -18.48 -9.56
CA VAL A 92 -1.14 -18.90 -10.69
C VAL A 92 0.33 -18.67 -10.38
N SER A 93 0.67 -17.51 -9.83
CA SER A 93 2.00 -17.14 -9.36
C SER A 93 2.46 -18.07 -8.24
N LEU A 94 1.52 -18.47 -7.37
CA LEU A 94 1.80 -19.41 -6.28
C LEU A 94 2.13 -20.82 -6.77
N ALA A 95 1.48 -21.28 -7.84
CA ALA A 95 1.70 -22.61 -8.39
C ALA A 95 3.05 -22.76 -9.12
N ASN A 96 3.80 -21.67 -9.31
CA ASN A 96 5.08 -21.67 -10.01
C ASN A 96 6.26 -21.75 -9.03
N ASP A 97 6.91 -22.91 -8.97
CA ASP A 97 8.06 -23.17 -8.09
C ASP A 97 9.26 -22.26 -8.36
N GLU A 98 9.55 -21.95 -9.63
CA GLU A 98 10.66 -21.06 -9.99
C GLU A 98 10.38 -19.63 -9.51
N LEU A 99 9.15 -19.14 -9.71
CA LEU A 99 8.76 -17.81 -9.23
C LEU A 99 8.82 -17.74 -7.71
N ARG A 100 8.37 -18.78 -7.00
CA ARG A 100 8.49 -18.87 -5.53
C ARG A 100 9.94 -18.81 -5.07
N GLN A 101 10.85 -19.55 -5.71
CA GLN A 101 12.27 -19.54 -5.35
C GLN A 101 12.94 -18.18 -5.57
N VAL A 102 12.54 -17.45 -6.63
CA VAL A 102 13.05 -16.10 -6.89
C VAL A 102 12.52 -15.07 -5.89
N MET A 103 11.28 -15.22 -5.43
CA MET A 103 10.66 -14.28 -4.48
C MET A 103 11.13 -14.48 -3.04
N LEU A 104 11.41 -15.72 -2.62
CA LEU A 104 11.76 -16.04 -1.23
C LEU A 104 12.88 -15.17 -0.62
N PRO A 105 14.00 -14.89 -1.31
CA PRO A 105 15.06 -14.02 -0.77
C PRO A 105 14.67 -12.56 -0.56
N VAL A 106 13.63 -12.07 -1.24
CA VAL A 106 13.13 -10.68 -1.11
C VAL A 106 12.13 -10.57 0.04
N LEU A 107 11.41 -11.66 0.34
CA LEU A 107 10.38 -11.72 1.36
C LEU A 107 10.92 -12.08 2.77
N ARG A 108 12.11 -12.66 2.85
CA ARG A 108 12.83 -12.99 4.10
C ARG A 108 13.73 -11.84 4.54
#